data_AF-A0A0R2DMA7-F1
#
_entry.id   AF-A0A0R2DMA7-F1
#
_cell.length_a   1.000
_cell.length_b   1.000
_cell.length_c   1.000
_cell.angle_alpha   90.00
_cell.angle_beta   90.00
_cell.angle_gamma   90.00
#
_symmetry.space_group_name_H-M   'P 1'
#
loop_
_entity.id
_entity.type
_entity.pdbx_description
1 polymer ?
#
loop_
_entity_poly.entity_id
_entity_poly.type
_entity_poly.pdbx_seq_one_letter_code
_entity_poly.pdbx_strand_id
1 'polypeptide(L)'
;MKRMQLLFHHRSTQVLGLLTVVGAFIMAFCSYTSPAFYFDTSPDNNAFFTVGKAMMHGIVPYKDIFEQKGPYVYFIHGLAYLVSHRSFALIFVFEIITLVAAMFLVYKLALLLETPELGSLLLALLSPLLFVFHPYYDYGDTVEFFTLPLLLSLIYLIVLMDRRRFAVSHWWYFAQGLIVGVVFLSKYTLLGAWIAFYLLLGGYFPAQVVSHHLRPGAISRHFLGQRPVGPVWV
;
A
#
# COMPACT_ATOMS: atom_id res chain seq x y z
N MET A 1 -5.75 3.83 -29.88
CA MET A 1 -5.84 3.50 -28.43
C MET A 1 -4.85 2.42 -27.99
N LYS A 2 -4.80 1.22 -28.60
CA LYS A 2 -3.85 0.13 -28.20
C LYS A 2 -2.36 0.53 -28.19
N ARG A 3 -1.88 1.24 -29.23
CA ARG A 3 -0.47 1.68 -29.32
C ARG A 3 -0.06 2.66 -28.19
N MET A 4 -1.00 3.49 -27.76
CA MET A 4 -0.78 4.47 -26.68
C MET A 4 -0.77 3.78 -25.31
N GLN A 5 -1.68 2.82 -25.08
CA GLN A 5 -1.67 1.97 -23.89
C GLN A 5 -0.39 1.15 -23.76
N LEU A 6 0.12 0.60 -24.87
CA LEU A 6 1.39 -0.12 -24.90
C LEU A 6 2.58 0.77 -24.52
N LEU A 7 2.62 2.00 -25.03
CA LEU A 7 3.68 2.97 -24.67
C LEU A 7 3.62 3.36 -23.18
N PHE A 8 2.43 3.63 -22.64
CA PHE A 8 2.27 3.90 -21.21
C PHE A 8 2.66 2.70 -20.34
N HIS A 9 2.36 1.49 -20.80
CA HIS A 9 2.74 0.26 -20.12
C HIS A 9 4.28 0.09 -20.13
N HIS A 10 4.92 0.22 -21.29
CA HIS A 10 6.38 0.17 -21.40
C HIS A 10 7.08 1.22 -20.56
N ARG A 11 6.58 2.47 -20.54
CA ARG A 11 7.13 3.52 -19.67
C ARG A 11 6.94 3.20 -18.18
N SER A 12 5.77 2.71 -17.78
CA SER A 12 5.53 2.31 -16.39
C SER A 12 6.45 1.16 -15.97
N THR A 13 6.73 0.19 -16.85
CA THR A 13 7.67 -0.89 -16.56
C THR A 13 9.11 -0.41 -16.48
N GLN A 14 9.51 0.57 -17.30
CA GLN A 14 10.83 1.20 -17.22
C GLN A 14 11.01 1.96 -15.92
N VAL A 15 10.00 2.74 -15.50
CA VAL A 15 10.01 3.42 -14.20
C VAL A 15 10.12 2.39 -13.08
N LEU A 16 9.30 1.35 -13.07
CA LEU A 16 9.37 0.31 -12.03
C LEU A 16 10.74 -0.37 -11.99
N GLY A 17 11.34 -0.67 -13.15
CA GLY A 17 12.69 -1.22 -13.23
C GLY A 17 13.75 -0.29 -12.62
N LEU A 18 13.71 1.00 -12.97
CA LEU A 18 14.60 2.01 -12.39
C LEU A 18 14.42 2.12 -10.86
N LEU A 19 13.18 2.22 -10.39
CA LEU A 19 12.88 2.30 -8.96
C LEU A 19 13.35 1.03 -8.22
N THR A 20 13.29 -0.14 -8.87
CA THR A 20 13.80 -1.39 -8.30
C THR A 20 15.31 -1.35 -8.12
N VAL A 21 16.06 -0.91 -9.13
CA VAL A 21 17.52 -0.78 -9.03
C VAL A 21 17.91 0.22 -7.94
N VAL A 22 17.28 1.40 -7.94
CA VAL A 22 17.55 2.45 -6.94
C VAL A 22 17.14 2.00 -5.54
N GLY A 23 15.97 1.39 -5.39
CA GLY A 23 15.46 0.88 -4.12
C GLY A 23 16.35 -0.23 -3.55
N ALA A 24 16.77 -1.18 -4.38
CA ALA A 24 17.71 -2.23 -3.97
C ALA A 24 19.06 -1.64 -3.54
N PHE A 25 19.57 -0.66 -4.26
CA PHE A 25 20.80 0.04 -3.89
C PHE A 25 20.66 0.75 -2.54
N ILE A 26 19.57 1.49 -2.31
CA ILE A 26 19.32 2.18 -1.02
C ILE A 26 19.23 1.16 0.11
N MET A 27 18.39 0.13 -0.04
CA MET A 27 18.20 -0.88 1.01
C MET A 27 19.48 -1.62 1.35
N ALA A 28 20.36 -1.85 0.36
CA ALA A 28 21.63 -2.52 0.59
C ALA A 28 22.50 -1.82 1.66
N PHE A 29 22.38 -0.50 1.80
CA PHE A 29 23.15 0.30 2.76
C PHE A 29 22.33 0.84 3.93
N CYS A 30 21.00 0.83 3.83
CA CYS A 30 20.12 1.43 4.84
C CYS A 30 19.39 0.41 5.74
N SER A 31 19.48 -0.90 5.47
CA SER A 31 18.89 -1.92 6.33
C SER A 31 19.92 -2.95 6.78
N TYR A 32 19.87 -3.32 8.05
CA TYR A 32 20.73 -4.34 8.65
C TYR A 32 20.34 -5.77 8.21
N THR A 33 19.17 -5.95 7.59
CA THR A 33 18.81 -7.24 6.95
C THR A 33 19.59 -7.49 5.67
N SER A 34 20.20 -6.44 5.09
CA SER A 34 21.01 -6.51 3.89
C SER A 34 22.22 -7.43 4.08
N PRO A 35 22.55 -8.28 3.09
CA PRO A 35 23.79 -9.06 3.09
C PRO A 35 25.08 -8.21 3.15
N ALA A 36 24.99 -6.90 2.93
CA ALA A 36 26.12 -5.98 3.09
C ALA A 36 26.57 -5.85 4.55
N PHE A 37 25.69 -6.12 5.52
CA PHE A 37 26.01 -6.14 6.93
C PHE A 37 26.26 -7.58 7.38
N TYR A 38 27.46 -7.82 7.92
CA TYR A 38 27.85 -9.16 8.40
C TYR A 38 27.16 -9.54 9.73
N PHE A 39 26.85 -8.54 10.57
CA PHE A 39 26.13 -8.72 11.82
C PHE A 39 24.92 -7.78 11.89
N ASP A 40 23.77 -8.34 12.23
CA ASP A 40 22.56 -7.59 12.56
C ASP A 40 22.53 -7.34 14.07
N THR A 41 22.55 -6.07 14.47
CA THR A 41 22.44 -5.64 15.88
C THR A 41 21.03 -5.17 16.24
N SER A 42 20.05 -5.39 15.36
CA SER A 42 18.68 -4.94 15.58
C SER A 42 17.99 -5.80 16.63
N PRO A 43 17.49 -5.22 17.73
CA PRO A 43 16.68 -5.97 18.67
C PRO A 43 15.42 -6.54 18.02
N ASP A 44 14.76 -5.75 17.15
CA ASP A 44 13.50 -6.12 16.51
C ASP A 44 13.70 -7.26 15.51
N ASN A 45 14.68 -7.17 14.60
CA ASN A 45 14.90 -8.18 13.56
C ASN A 45 15.20 -9.54 14.21
N ASN A 46 16.08 -9.55 15.22
CA ASN A 46 16.44 -10.77 15.95
C ASN A 46 15.26 -11.34 16.74
N ALA A 47 14.44 -10.50 17.38
CA ALA A 47 13.26 -10.93 18.09
C ALA A 47 12.22 -11.56 17.13
N PHE A 48 11.90 -10.88 16.02
CA PHE A 48 10.93 -11.35 15.06
C PHE A 48 11.35 -12.68 14.42
N PHE A 49 12.62 -12.79 14.05
CA PHE A 49 13.17 -14.02 13.47
C PHE A 49 13.20 -15.18 14.47
N THR A 50 13.55 -14.92 15.73
CA THR A 50 13.58 -15.94 16.77
C THR A 50 12.18 -16.47 17.07
N VAL A 51 11.18 -15.59 17.21
CA VAL A 51 9.80 -15.99 17.47
C VAL A 51 9.20 -16.67 16.23
N GLY A 52 9.48 -16.16 15.03
CA GLY A 52 9.07 -16.81 13.78
C GLY A 52 9.66 -18.22 13.64
N LYS A 53 10.95 -18.40 13.95
CA LYS A 53 11.59 -19.71 14.03
C LYS A 53 10.93 -20.61 15.06
N ALA A 54 10.66 -20.12 16.26
CA ALA A 54 9.99 -20.90 17.30
C ALA A 54 8.61 -21.37 16.83
N MET A 55 7.87 -20.52 16.11
CA MET A 55 6.59 -20.87 15.53
C MET A 55 6.69 -22.01 14.51
N MET A 56 7.75 -22.05 13.71
CA MET A 56 8.02 -23.17 12.79
C MET A 56 8.37 -24.48 13.52
N HIS A 57 8.65 -24.44 14.82
CA HIS A 57 8.88 -25.62 15.67
C HIS A 57 7.66 -25.97 16.55
N GLY A 58 6.48 -25.43 16.25
CA GLY A 58 5.23 -25.76 16.93
C GLY A 58 4.95 -24.94 18.18
N ILE A 59 5.75 -23.89 18.46
CA ILE A 59 5.47 -22.94 19.53
C ILE A 59 4.39 -21.96 19.06
N VAL A 60 3.38 -21.72 19.89
CA VAL A 60 2.29 -20.79 19.57
C VAL A 60 2.60 -19.43 20.20
N PRO A 61 2.87 -18.37 19.41
CA PRO A 61 3.06 -17.02 19.94
C PRO A 61 1.88 -16.58 20.82
N TYR A 62 2.15 -15.75 21.82
CA TYR A 62 1.22 -15.25 22.87
C TYR A 62 0.69 -16.28 23.85
N LYS A 63 0.71 -17.57 23.51
CA LYS A 63 0.39 -18.66 24.42
C LYS A 63 1.65 -19.15 25.13
N ASP A 64 2.67 -19.46 24.34
CA ASP A 64 3.89 -20.11 24.82
C ASP A 64 5.07 -19.13 24.96
N ILE A 65 5.07 -18.05 24.17
CA ILE A 65 6.05 -16.95 24.23
C ILE A 65 5.30 -15.62 24.24
N PHE A 66 5.63 -14.76 25.21
CA PHE A 66 5.12 -13.39 25.25
C PHE A 66 5.77 -12.54 24.16
N GLU A 67 4.97 -11.79 23.40
CA GLU A 67 5.48 -10.80 22.46
C GLU A 67 4.53 -9.62 22.20
N GLN A 68 5.06 -8.52 21.65
CA GLN A 68 4.37 -7.23 21.51
C GLN A 68 3.75 -6.95 20.13
N LYS A 69 4.32 -7.46 19.04
CA LYS A 69 3.77 -7.25 17.68
C LYS A 69 2.69 -8.30 17.40
N GLY A 70 1.97 -8.15 16.31
CA GLY A 70 0.93 -9.09 15.89
C GLY A 70 1.47 -10.33 15.16
N PRO A 71 0.66 -11.42 15.08
CA PRO A 71 1.14 -12.75 14.65
C PRO A 71 1.64 -12.78 13.21
N TYR A 72 1.15 -11.87 12.37
CA TYR A 72 1.55 -11.78 10.98
C TYR A 72 3.06 -11.53 10.84
N VAL A 73 3.63 -10.70 11.72
CA VAL A 73 5.07 -10.38 11.71
C VAL A 73 5.88 -11.66 11.88
N TYR A 74 5.57 -12.45 12.91
CA TYR A 74 6.28 -13.70 13.19
C TYR A 74 6.02 -14.77 12.12
N PHE A 75 4.86 -14.75 11.47
CA PHE A 75 4.57 -15.65 10.35
C PHE A 75 5.48 -15.39 9.16
N ILE A 76 5.62 -14.13 8.74
CA ILE A 76 6.55 -13.75 7.68
C ILE A 76 8.00 -14.13 8.03
N HIS A 77 8.39 -13.93 9.27
CA HIS A 77 9.72 -14.29 9.76
C HIS A 77 9.95 -15.80 9.86
N GLY A 78 8.92 -16.58 10.21
CA GLY A 78 8.99 -18.03 10.16
C GLY A 78 9.14 -18.56 8.74
N LEU A 79 8.46 -17.95 7.76
CA LEU A 79 8.70 -18.26 6.34
C LEU A 79 10.13 -17.91 5.92
N ALA A 80 10.66 -16.77 6.37
CA ALA A 80 12.06 -16.41 6.12
C ALA A 80 13.04 -17.44 6.72
N TYR A 81 12.76 -17.94 7.93
CA TYR A 81 13.54 -19.00 8.55
C TYR A 81 13.55 -20.29 7.72
N LEU A 82 12.41 -20.69 7.13
CA LEU A 82 12.33 -21.87 6.26
C LEU A 82 13.18 -21.72 4.98
N VAL A 83 13.31 -20.49 4.46
CA VAL A 83 14.17 -20.21 3.30
C VAL A 83 15.65 -20.19 3.68
N SER A 84 16.00 -19.54 4.79
CA SER A 84 17.37 -19.52 5.30
C SER A 84 17.39 -19.45 6.81
N HIS A 85 18.05 -20.42 7.45
CA HIS A 85 18.01 -20.58 8.91
C HIS A 85 18.90 -19.58 9.67
N ARG A 86 19.76 -18.85 8.96
CA ARG A 86 20.80 -17.97 9.53
C ARG A 86 20.91 -16.62 8.83
N SER A 87 19.95 -16.26 7.99
CA SER A 87 20.02 -15.02 7.20
C SER A 87 18.64 -14.38 7.05
N PHE A 88 18.65 -13.06 7.03
CA PHE A 88 17.50 -12.22 6.75
C PHE A 88 17.27 -11.98 5.23
N ALA A 89 17.92 -12.75 4.35
CA ALA A 89 17.85 -12.52 2.90
C ALA A 89 16.42 -12.40 2.34
N LEU A 90 15.46 -13.20 2.83
CA LEU A 90 14.06 -13.07 2.41
C LEU A 90 13.42 -11.77 2.91
N ILE A 91 13.70 -11.39 4.17
CA ILE A 91 13.21 -10.14 4.76
C ILE A 91 13.78 -8.94 4.00
N PHE A 92 15.06 -8.98 3.66
CA PHE A 92 15.71 -7.96 2.83
C PHE A 92 15.01 -7.79 1.46
N VAL A 93 14.65 -8.89 0.81
CA VAL A 93 13.86 -8.85 -0.44
C VAL A 93 12.50 -8.19 -0.20
N PHE A 94 11.83 -8.49 0.92
CA PHE A 94 10.55 -7.84 1.25
C PHE A 94 10.71 -6.35 1.54
N GLU A 95 11.80 -5.91 2.16
CA GLU A 95 12.08 -4.49 2.35
C GLU A 95 12.32 -3.76 1.02
N ILE A 96 13.05 -4.37 0.08
CA ILE A 96 13.20 -3.84 -1.28
C ILE A 96 11.83 -3.70 -1.95
N ILE A 97 11.02 -4.75 -1.91
CA ILE A 97 9.66 -4.73 -2.49
C ILE A 97 8.82 -3.62 -1.86
N THR A 98 8.92 -3.45 -0.54
CA THR A 98 8.20 -2.43 0.22
C THR A 98 8.60 -1.03 -0.21
N LEU A 99 9.90 -0.74 -0.25
CA LEU A 99 10.41 0.56 -0.68
C LEU A 99 9.99 0.86 -2.12
N VAL A 100 10.18 -0.09 -3.02
CA VAL A 100 9.85 0.06 -4.45
C VAL A 100 8.35 0.27 -4.64
N ALA A 101 7.50 -0.47 -3.90
CA ALA A 101 6.06 -0.27 -3.94
C ALA A 101 5.66 1.11 -3.43
N ALA A 102 6.28 1.60 -2.35
CA ALA A 102 6.05 2.94 -1.84
C ALA A 102 6.45 4.02 -2.84
N MET A 103 7.66 3.94 -3.41
CA MET A 103 8.14 4.85 -4.46
C MET A 103 7.22 4.84 -5.69
N PHE A 104 6.77 3.65 -6.12
CA PHE A 104 5.88 3.53 -7.27
C PHE A 104 4.49 4.10 -6.99
N LEU A 105 3.97 3.95 -5.77
CA LEU A 105 2.71 4.58 -5.36
C LEU A 105 2.84 6.10 -5.30
N VAL A 106 3.97 6.65 -4.84
CA VAL A 106 4.25 8.09 -4.91
C VAL A 106 4.24 8.57 -6.36
N TYR A 107 4.90 7.85 -7.28
CA TYR A 107 4.87 8.15 -8.71
C TYR A 107 3.42 8.17 -9.26
N LYS A 108 2.63 7.14 -8.96
CA LYS A 108 1.23 7.05 -9.39
C LYS A 108 0.35 8.13 -8.79
N LEU A 109 0.57 8.49 -7.53
CA LEU A 109 -0.15 9.54 -6.84
C LEU A 109 0.15 10.91 -7.46
N ALA A 110 1.42 11.21 -7.75
CA ALA A 110 1.82 12.45 -8.40
C ALA A 110 1.20 12.59 -9.80
N LEU A 111 1.17 11.51 -10.58
CA LEU A 111 0.47 11.48 -11.88
C LEU A 111 -1.04 11.67 -11.74
N LEU A 112 -1.66 11.08 -10.71
CA LEU A 112 -3.09 11.25 -10.42
C LEU A 112 -3.42 12.70 -10.03
N LEU A 113 -2.44 13.40 -9.46
CA LEU A 113 -2.50 14.84 -9.16
C LEU A 113 -2.10 15.73 -10.35
N GLU A 114 -1.96 15.17 -11.55
CA GLU A 114 -1.62 15.89 -12.79
C GLU A 114 -0.23 16.54 -12.78
N THR A 115 0.69 16.02 -11.96
CA THR A 115 2.10 16.44 -12.00
C THR A 115 2.75 15.93 -13.30
N PRO A 116 3.62 16.71 -13.96
CA PRO A 116 4.35 16.24 -15.14
C PRO A 116 5.11 14.93 -14.89
N GLU A 117 5.29 14.10 -15.92
CA GLU A 117 5.92 12.77 -15.78
C GLU A 117 7.30 12.84 -15.11
N LEU A 118 8.13 13.80 -15.51
CA LEU A 118 9.46 14.01 -14.93
C LEU A 118 9.38 14.41 -13.46
N GLY A 119 8.48 15.33 -13.11
CA GLY A 119 8.26 15.74 -11.72
C GLY A 119 7.79 14.58 -10.85
N SER A 120 6.87 13.75 -11.37
CA SER A 120 6.39 12.55 -10.69
C SER A 120 7.51 11.53 -10.44
N LEU A 121 8.39 11.35 -11.43
CA LEU A 121 9.55 10.46 -11.31
C LEU A 121 10.54 10.99 -10.26
N LEU A 122 10.84 12.29 -10.28
CA LEU A 122 11.74 12.91 -9.30
C LEU A 122 11.18 12.80 -7.87
N LEU A 123 9.88 13.04 -7.69
CA LEU A 123 9.22 12.85 -6.38
C LEU A 123 9.35 11.40 -5.89
N ALA A 124 9.13 10.43 -6.77
CA ALA A 124 9.29 9.01 -6.43
C ALA A 124 10.74 8.65 -6.05
N LEU A 125 11.72 9.17 -6.80
CA LEU A 125 13.15 8.94 -6.53
C LEU A 125 13.63 9.60 -5.23
N LEU A 126 13.05 10.75 -4.86
CA LEU A 126 13.38 11.47 -3.64
C LEU A 126 12.59 10.96 -2.42
N SER A 127 11.46 10.28 -2.62
CA SER A 127 10.60 9.78 -1.53
C SER A 127 11.30 8.91 -0.48
N PRO A 128 12.32 8.07 -0.80
CA PRO A 128 13.05 7.31 0.22
C PRO A 128 13.69 8.19 1.30
N LEU A 129 14.04 9.44 1.00
CA LEU A 129 14.56 10.39 1.99
C LEU A 129 13.56 10.65 3.12
N LEU A 130 12.26 10.49 2.88
CA LEU A 130 11.23 10.63 3.91
C LEU A 130 10.95 9.31 4.64
N PHE A 131 11.15 8.18 3.96
CA PHE A 131 10.78 6.87 4.47
C PHE A 131 11.87 6.24 5.34
N VAL A 132 13.12 6.44 4.94
CA VAL A 132 14.29 5.77 5.54
C VAL A 132 15.03 6.72 6.49
N PHE A 133 14.98 8.03 6.24
CA PHE A 133 15.68 9.02 7.05
C PHE A 133 14.80 9.59 8.17
N HIS A 134 14.32 8.71 9.05
CA HIS A 134 13.54 9.08 10.24
C HIS A 134 14.04 8.29 11.47
N PRO A 135 14.07 8.89 12.69
CA PRO A 135 14.42 8.21 13.95
C PRO A 135 13.65 6.94 14.37
N TYR A 136 12.74 6.43 13.54
CA TYR A 136 11.96 5.22 13.80
C TYR A 136 12.29 4.13 12.77
N TYR A 137 13.25 4.38 11.89
CA TYR A 137 13.79 3.45 10.92
C TYR A 137 15.30 3.31 11.18
N ASP A 138 15.64 2.70 12.31
CA ASP A 138 17.03 2.65 12.79
C ASP A 138 17.83 1.47 12.21
N TYR A 139 17.18 0.31 12.04
CA TYR A 139 17.86 -0.94 11.66
C TYR A 139 17.24 -1.67 10.46
N GLY A 140 16.13 -1.18 9.93
CA GLY A 140 15.30 -1.92 8.97
C GLY A 140 14.30 -2.87 9.63
N ASP A 141 13.51 -3.56 8.80
CA ASP A 141 12.53 -4.59 9.19
C ASP A 141 11.47 -4.11 10.20
N THR A 142 11.15 -2.82 10.20
CA THR A 142 10.11 -2.27 11.06
C THR A 142 8.73 -2.48 10.47
N VAL A 143 7.75 -2.81 11.31
CA VAL A 143 6.35 -2.99 10.90
C VAL A 143 5.78 -1.72 10.27
N GLU A 144 6.21 -0.57 10.78
CA GLU A 144 5.91 0.76 10.28
C GLU A 144 6.34 0.91 8.81
N PHE A 145 7.56 0.48 8.49
CA PHE A 145 8.09 0.53 7.13
C PHE A 145 7.31 -0.37 6.18
N PHE A 146 7.02 -1.62 6.55
CA PHE A 146 6.17 -2.53 5.75
C PHE A 146 4.76 -1.98 5.52
N THR A 147 4.26 -1.14 6.43
CA THR A 147 2.93 -0.53 6.32
C THR A 147 2.92 0.68 5.38
N LEU A 148 4.06 1.27 5.02
CA LEU A 148 4.15 2.46 4.17
C LEU A 148 3.42 2.34 2.82
N PRO A 149 3.68 1.34 1.96
CA PRO A 149 2.96 1.21 0.70
C PRO A 149 1.46 0.94 0.92
N LEU A 150 1.10 0.29 2.03
CA LEU A 150 -0.30 0.05 2.38
C LEU A 150 -1.02 1.36 2.69
N LEU A 151 -0.41 2.24 3.49
CA LEU A 151 -0.94 3.56 3.80
C LEU A 151 -1.00 4.46 2.55
N LEU A 152 0.05 4.45 1.73
CA LEU A 152 0.07 5.18 0.46
C LEU A 152 -1.03 4.69 -0.49
N SER A 153 -1.38 3.40 -0.47
CA SER A 153 -2.50 2.88 -1.26
C SER A 153 -3.85 3.42 -0.80
N LEU A 154 -4.04 3.66 0.51
CA LEU A 154 -5.23 4.29 1.07
C LEU A 154 -5.32 5.75 0.62
N ILE A 155 -4.21 6.49 0.73
CA ILE A 155 -4.14 7.89 0.25
C ILE A 155 -4.45 7.95 -1.26
N TYR A 156 -3.88 7.03 -2.03
CA TYR A 156 -4.15 6.91 -3.46
C TYR A 156 -5.64 6.67 -3.74
N LEU A 157 -6.29 5.78 -2.99
CA LEU A 157 -7.73 5.55 -3.12
C LEU A 157 -8.55 6.80 -2.80
N ILE A 158 -8.21 7.53 -1.74
CA ILE A 158 -8.91 8.76 -1.35
C ILE A 158 -8.85 9.80 -2.48
N VAL A 159 -7.66 10.03 -3.04
CA VAL A 159 -7.50 10.97 -4.18
C VAL A 159 -8.21 10.44 -5.42
N LEU A 160 -8.17 9.13 -5.68
CA LEU A 160 -8.85 8.51 -6.81
C LEU A 160 -10.37 8.67 -6.72
N MET A 161 -10.93 8.51 -5.52
CA MET A 161 -12.35 8.72 -5.24
C MET A 161 -12.74 10.16 -5.52
N ASP A 162 -11.97 11.13 -5.04
CA ASP A 162 -12.22 12.55 -5.30
C ASP A 162 -12.22 12.85 -6.81
N ARG A 163 -11.15 12.45 -7.52
CA ARG A 163 -11.01 12.66 -8.97
C ARG A 163 -12.10 11.99 -9.79
N ARG A 164 -12.63 10.86 -9.32
CA ARG A 164 -13.70 10.10 -10.01
C ARG A 164 -15.09 10.37 -9.46
N ARG A 165 -15.28 11.40 -8.62
CA ARG A 165 -16.58 11.73 -8.00
C ARG A 165 -17.22 10.50 -7.34
N PHE A 166 -16.42 9.75 -6.59
CA PHE A 166 -16.79 8.54 -5.87
C PHE A 166 -17.22 7.34 -6.77
N ALA A 167 -17.06 7.44 -8.09
CA ALA A 167 -17.25 6.32 -9.02
C ALA A 167 -16.02 5.41 -9.09
N VAL A 168 -15.73 4.73 -7.97
CA VAL A 168 -14.68 3.70 -7.88
C VAL A 168 -15.29 2.30 -7.74
N SER A 169 -14.58 1.29 -8.24
CA SER A 169 -15.05 -0.10 -8.13
C SER A 169 -15.01 -0.58 -6.68
N HIS A 170 -15.97 -1.42 -6.29
CA HIS A 170 -16.07 -1.98 -4.94
C HIS A 170 -14.84 -2.79 -4.53
N TRP A 171 -14.11 -3.34 -5.50
CA TRP A 171 -12.86 -4.07 -5.27
C TRP A 171 -11.79 -3.25 -4.56
N TRP A 172 -11.80 -1.92 -4.70
CA TRP A 172 -10.89 -1.06 -3.95
C TRP A 172 -11.15 -1.09 -2.45
N TYR A 173 -12.42 -1.04 -2.03
CA TYR A 173 -12.79 -1.14 -0.62
C TYR A 173 -12.50 -2.53 -0.07
N PHE A 174 -12.78 -3.58 -0.85
CA PHE A 174 -12.43 -4.95 -0.47
C PHE A 174 -10.92 -5.12 -0.26
N ALA A 175 -10.10 -4.62 -1.18
CA ALA A 175 -8.65 -4.64 -1.05
C ALA A 175 -8.16 -3.88 0.19
N GLN A 176 -8.73 -2.70 0.48
CA GLN A 176 -8.42 -1.96 1.72
C GLN A 176 -8.85 -2.72 2.98
N GLY A 177 -9.94 -3.49 2.94
CA GLY A 177 -10.35 -4.36 4.04
C GLY A 177 -9.35 -5.48 4.31
N LEU A 178 -8.80 -6.10 3.27
CA LEU A 178 -7.72 -7.09 3.41
C LEU A 178 -6.45 -6.46 4.00
N ILE A 179 -6.10 -5.26 3.54
CA ILE A 179 -4.96 -4.48 4.06
C ILE A 179 -5.15 -4.20 5.56
N VAL A 180 -6.35 -3.78 5.98
CA VAL A 180 -6.68 -3.60 7.41
C VAL A 180 -6.45 -4.88 8.19
N GLY A 181 -6.84 -6.04 7.67
CA GLY A 181 -6.58 -7.33 8.31
C GLY A 181 -5.09 -7.58 8.52
N VAL A 182 -4.27 -7.34 7.49
CA VAL A 182 -2.80 -7.48 7.58
C VAL A 182 -2.21 -6.50 8.60
N VAL A 183 -2.57 -5.22 8.54
CA VAL A 183 -2.06 -4.19 9.47
C VAL A 183 -2.52 -4.49 10.90
N PHE A 184 -3.77 -4.92 11.10
CA PHE A 184 -4.29 -5.33 12.41
C PHE A 184 -3.46 -6.47 13.02
N LEU A 185 -3.21 -7.51 12.22
CA LEU A 185 -2.39 -8.66 12.62
C LEU A 185 -0.89 -8.37 12.65
N SER A 186 -0.45 -7.16 12.29
CA SER A 186 0.96 -6.73 12.35
C SER A 186 1.19 -5.78 13.53
N LYS A 187 0.50 -4.64 13.52
CA LYS A 187 0.50 -3.63 14.59
C LYS A 187 -0.79 -2.82 14.52
N TYR A 188 -1.78 -3.19 15.34
CA TYR A 188 -3.11 -2.57 15.36
C TYR A 188 -3.10 -1.05 15.59
N THR A 189 -2.07 -0.50 16.23
CA THR A 189 -1.94 0.95 16.47
C THR A 189 -1.75 1.76 15.18
N LEU A 190 -1.41 1.11 14.06
CA LEU A 190 -1.25 1.77 12.75
C LEU A 190 -2.57 1.93 11.98
N LEU A 191 -3.69 1.43 12.51
CA LEU A 191 -4.99 1.45 11.84
C LEU A 191 -5.68 2.82 11.82
N GLY A 192 -5.14 3.84 12.47
CA GLY A 192 -5.80 5.14 12.66
C GLY A 192 -6.34 5.75 11.35
N ALA A 193 -5.56 5.70 10.26
CA ALA A 193 -5.97 6.24 8.97
C ALA A 193 -7.16 5.48 8.36
N TRP A 194 -7.18 4.15 8.46
CA TRP A 194 -8.28 3.33 7.95
C TRP A 194 -9.55 3.47 8.78
N ILE A 195 -9.43 3.58 10.10
CA ILE A 195 -10.56 3.85 10.99
C ILE A 195 -11.23 5.18 10.58
N ALA A 196 -10.44 6.25 10.46
CA ALA A 196 -10.95 7.54 10.01
C ALA A 196 -11.61 7.46 8.62
N PHE A 197 -10.97 6.78 7.67
CA PHE A 197 -11.49 6.58 6.32
C PHE A 197 -12.86 5.89 6.31
N TYR A 198 -13.01 4.75 7.00
CA TYR A 198 -14.27 4.01 7.00
C TYR A 198 -15.38 4.71 7.79
N LEU A 199 -15.05 5.43 8.87
CA LEU A 199 -16.03 6.25 9.58
C LEU A 199 -16.57 7.38 8.71
N LEU A 200 -15.70 8.10 8.00
CA LEU A 200 -16.09 9.18 7.09
C LEU A 200 -16.90 8.64 5.90
N LEU A 201 -16.48 7.52 5.32
CA LEU A 201 -17.19 6.87 4.23
C LEU A 201 -18.58 6.39 4.66
N GLY A 202 -18.66 5.77 5.84
CA GLY A 202 -19.90 5.31 6.44
C GLY A 202 -20.85 6.45 6.81
N GLY A 203 -20.36 7.64 7.17
CA GLY A 203 -21.18 8.82 7.39
C GLY A 203 -21.66 9.51 6.11
N TYR A 204 -20.87 9.44 5.03
CA TYR A 204 -21.16 10.09 3.75
C TYR A 204 -22.33 9.44 2.98
N PHE A 205 -22.35 8.11 2.88
CA PHE A 205 -23.39 7.40 2.11
C PHE A 205 -24.82 7.63 2.65
N PRO A 206 -25.09 7.55 3.97
CA PRO A 206 -26.40 7.87 4.54
C PRO A 206 -26.80 9.34 4.27
N ALA A 207 -25.87 10.29 4.35
CA ALA A 207 -26.15 11.71 4.11
C ALA A 207 -26.58 11.97 2.65
N GLN A 208 -26.01 11.26 1.68
CA GLN A 208 -26.48 11.33 0.30
C GLN A 208 -27.87 10.73 0.13
N VAL A 209 -28.15 9.57 0.74
CA VAL A 209 -29.47 8.92 0.66
C VAL A 209 -30.56 9.80 1.28
N VAL A 210 -30.28 10.42 2.44
CA VAL A 210 -31.19 11.33 3.13
C VAL A 210 -31.40 12.63 2.33
N SER A 211 -30.35 13.22 1.76
CA SER A 211 -30.50 14.43 0.93
C SER A 211 -31.23 14.18 -0.39
N HIS A 212 -31.13 12.98 -0.97
CA HIS A 212 -31.95 12.58 -2.12
C HIS A 212 -33.43 12.37 -1.75
N HIS A 213 -33.75 11.90 -0.53
CA HIS A 213 -35.14 11.76 -0.06
C HIS A 213 -35.79 13.12 0.30
N LEU A 214 -35.00 14.12 0.68
CA LEU A 214 -35.47 15.47 1.00
C LEU A 214 -35.65 16.38 -0.22
N ARG A 215 -35.37 15.90 -1.45
CA ARG A 215 -35.70 16.58 -2.71
C ARG A 215 -36.86 15.89 -3.44
N PRO A 216 -38.13 16.08 -3.01
CA PRO A 216 -39.26 15.61 -3.78
C PRO A 216 -39.39 16.47 -5.05
N GLY A 217 -38.98 15.94 -6.20
CA GLY A 217 -39.19 16.62 -7.49
C GLY A 217 -38.39 16.11 -8.70
N ALA A 218 -37.36 15.28 -8.53
CA ALA A 218 -36.49 14.86 -9.64
C ALA A 218 -36.73 13.42 -10.16
N ILE A 219 -37.87 12.80 -9.82
CA ILE A 219 -38.28 11.49 -10.35
C ILE A 219 -39.37 11.69 -11.40
N SER A 220 -39.01 12.26 -12.55
CA SER A 220 -39.78 12.10 -13.80
C SER A 220 -38.99 12.72 -14.96
N ARG A 221 -38.04 11.96 -15.54
CA ARG A 221 -37.54 12.16 -16.92
C ARG A 221 -36.48 11.15 -17.41
N HIS A 222 -36.47 9.91 -16.90
CA HIS A 222 -35.52 8.89 -17.39
C HIS A 222 -36.13 7.53 -17.76
N PHE A 223 -37.46 7.36 -17.70
CA PHE A 223 -38.09 6.03 -17.85
C PHE A 223 -39.12 5.88 -18.97
N LEU A 224 -39.21 6.80 -19.92
CA LEU A 224 -39.98 6.57 -21.15
C LEU A 224 -39.10 6.86 -22.36
N GLY A 225 -38.63 5.77 -22.98
CA GLY A 225 -37.85 5.79 -24.20
C GLY A 225 -38.61 6.46 -25.34
N GLN A 226 -37.93 7.36 -26.04
CA GLN A 226 -38.29 7.72 -27.41
C GLN A 226 -37.09 7.46 -28.32
N ARG A 227 -37.33 6.61 -29.32
CA ARG A 227 -36.46 6.30 -30.46
C ARG A 227 -36.46 7.48 -31.46
N PRO A 228 -35.49 7.54 -32.40
CA PRO A 228 -35.12 8.78 -33.08
C PRO A 228 -36.07 9.12 -34.24
N VAL A 229 -36.34 10.41 -34.43
CA VAL A 229 -36.97 10.93 -35.65
C VAL A 229 -35.86 11.42 -36.58
N GLY A 230 -35.88 10.94 -37.83
CA GLY A 230 -34.89 11.23 -38.88
C GLY A 230 -34.92 12.67 -39.41
N PRO A 231 -34.15 12.97 -40.47
CA PRO A 231 -33.81 14.33 -40.85
C PRO A 231 -34.95 15.01 -41.62
N VAL A 232 -35.19 16.29 -41.31
CA VAL A 232 -36.04 17.17 -42.10
C VAL A 232 -35.14 18.17 -42.80
N TRP A 233 -35.13 18.09 -44.13
CA TRP A 233 -34.66 19.11 -45.05
C TRP A 233 -35.57 20.34 -44.97
N VAL A 234 -35.02 21.52 -44.69
CA VAL A 234 -35.25 22.81 -45.39
C VAL A 234 -34.03 23.68 -45.12
#